data_AF-A0A428RF03-F1
#
_entry.id   AF-A0A428RF03-F1
#
_cell.length_a   1.000
_cell.length_b   1.000
_cell.length_c   1.000
_cell.angle_alpha   90.00
_cell.angle_beta   90.00
_cell.angle_gamma   90.00
#
_symmetry.space_group_name_H-M   'P 1'
#
loop_
_entity.id
_entity.type
_entity.pdbx_description
1 polymer ?
#
loop_
_entity_poly.entity_id
_entity_poly.type
_entity_poly.pdbx_seq_one_letter_code
_entity_poly.pdbx_strand_id
1 'polypeptide(L)'
;MSRSVLDNGFLRSVLTHSSVLLGLVLLLTATGFAFLALAIYRICFHPLAGYPGPKLAACSQLWFIRAWAGGNYPFDMRRAHDKYGDVVRVAPNELSFNTPQAYKDIYGHD
;
A
#
# COMPACT_ATOMS: atom_id res chain seq x y z
N MET A 1 -17.55 -6.06 55.67
CA MET A 1 -17.73 -6.27 54.22
C MET A 1 -16.45 -5.84 53.52
N SER A 2 -15.81 -6.79 52.84
CA SER A 2 -14.35 -6.99 52.87
C SER A 2 -13.54 -6.13 51.88
N ARG A 3 -12.46 -5.48 52.36
CA ARG A 3 -11.42 -4.81 51.55
C ARG A 3 -10.90 -5.69 50.41
N SER A 4 -10.90 -7.01 50.58
CA SER A 4 -10.49 -7.98 49.56
C SER A 4 -11.35 -7.97 48.28
N VAL A 5 -12.62 -7.56 48.35
CA VAL A 5 -13.49 -7.48 47.15
C VAL A 5 -13.13 -6.29 46.26
N LEU A 6 -12.74 -5.16 46.87
CA LEU A 6 -12.30 -3.97 46.14
C LEU A 6 -10.92 -4.19 45.50
N ASP A 7 -10.01 -4.86 46.20
CA ASP A 7 -8.68 -5.22 45.67
C ASP A 7 -8.79 -6.16 44.45
N ASN A 8 -9.71 -7.14 44.49
CA ASN A 8 -9.94 -8.05 43.38
C ASN A 8 -10.53 -7.36 42.14
N GLY A 9 -11.37 -6.34 42.32
CA GLY A 9 -11.93 -5.55 41.21
C GLY A 9 -10.90 -4.64 40.55
N PHE A 10 -10.06 -3.98 41.36
CA PHE A 10 -8.99 -3.11 40.89
C PHE A 10 -7.88 -3.90 40.16
N LEU A 11 -7.47 -5.05 40.70
CA LEU A 11 -6.47 -5.90 40.04
C LEU A 11 -6.99 -6.44 38.71
N ARG A 12 -8.27 -6.82 38.63
CA ARG A 12 -8.90 -7.27 37.38
C ARG A 12 -8.97 -6.16 36.32
N SER A 13 -9.28 -4.93 36.70
CA SER A 13 -9.30 -3.82 35.74
C SER A 13 -7.89 -3.50 35.23
N VAL A 14 -6.90 -3.41 36.10
CA VAL A 14 -5.49 -3.17 35.73
C VAL A 14 -4.96 -4.28 34.80
N LEU A 15 -5.25 -5.54 35.09
CA LEU A 15 -4.87 -6.68 34.24
C LEU A 15 -5.58 -6.63 32.88
N THR A 16 -6.85 -6.23 32.85
CA THR A 16 -7.63 -6.12 31.59
C THR A 16 -7.13 -4.97 30.71
N HIS A 17 -6.83 -3.81 31.29
CA HIS A 17 -6.26 -2.69 30.51
C HIS A 17 -4.88 -3.05 29.95
N SER A 18 -4.04 -3.72 30.74
CA SER A 18 -2.70 -4.14 30.32
C SER A 18 -2.74 -5.17 29.18
N SER A 19 -3.65 -6.14 29.24
CA SER A 19 -3.81 -7.15 28.17
C SER A 19 -4.37 -6.56 26.88
N VAL A 20 -5.30 -5.60 26.96
CA VAL A 20 -5.81 -4.86 25.79
C VAL A 20 -4.70 -4.05 25.13
N LEU A 21 -3.89 -3.32 25.90
CA LEU A 21 -2.77 -2.54 25.37
C LEU A 21 -1.74 -3.44 24.67
N LEU A 22 -1.38 -4.56 25.29
CA LEU A 22 -0.48 -5.54 24.67
C LEU A 22 -1.05 -6.09 23.36
N GLY A 23 -2.35 -6.43 23.34
CA GLY A 23 -3.05 -6.88 22.14
C GLY A 23 -3.02 -5.87 21.01
N LEU A 24 -3.23 -4.58 21.32
CA LEU A 24 -3.15 -3.49 20.34
C LEU A 24 -1.74 -3.31 19.78
N VAL A 25 -0.71 -3.39 20.63
CA VAL A 25 0.70 -3.31 20.19
C VAL A 25 1.06 -4.48 19.28
N LEU A 26 0.65 -5.71 19.63
CA LEU A 26 0.88 -6.88 18.79
C LEU A 26 0.15 -6.78 17.44
N LEU A 27 -1.08 -6.26 17.43
CA LEU A 27 -1.81 -6.02 16.19
C LEU A 27 -1.10 -4.98 15.31
N LEU A 28 -0.71 -3.84 15.87
CA LEU A 28 -0.02 -2.77 15.12
C LEU A 28 1.31 -3.25 14.54
N THR A 29 2.10 -3.99 15.33
CA THR A 29 3.38 -4.55 14.88
C THR A 29 3.18 -5.61 13.81
N ALA A 30 2.23 -6.53 13.96
CA ALA A 30 1.92 -7.55 12.96
C ALA A 30 1.41 -6.92 11.65
N THR A 31 0.54 -5.91 11.73
CA THR A 31 0.07 -5.16 10.56
C THR A 31 1.22 -4.43 9.86
N GLY A 32 2.07 -3.73 10.62
CA GLY A 32 3.25 -3.06 10.06
C GLY A 32 4.19 -4.03 9.35
N PHE A 33 4.44 -5.20 9.96
CA PHE A 33 5.26 -6.26 9.35
C PHE A 33 4.63 -6.80 8.06
N ALA A 34 3.32 -7.06 8.06
CA ALA A 34 2.60 -7.52 6.88
C ALA A 34 2.68 -6.51 5.72
N PHE A 35 2.52 -5.21 6.00
CA PHE A 35 2.67 -4.16 4.98
C PHE A 35 4.09 -4.09 4.43
N LEU A 36 5.11 -4.21 5.29
CA LEU A 36 6.51 -4.21 4.86
C LEU A 36 6.82 -5.42 3.97
N ALA A 37 6.40 -6.62 4.40
CA ALA A 37 6.57 -7.84 3.62
C ALA A 37 5.88 -7.74 2.25
N LEU A 38 4.65 -7.20 2.22
CA LEU A 38 3.92 -6.98 0.98
C LEU A 38 4.60 -5.95 0.06
N ALA A 39 5.14 -4.87 0.62
CA ALA A 39 5.87 -3.86 -0.16
C ALA A 39 7.13 -4.47 -0.81
N ILE A 40 7.91 -5.25 -0.04
CA ILE A 40 9.09 -5.96 -0.56
C ILE A 40 8.67 -6.92 -1.67
N TYR A 41 7.62 -7.72 -1.46
CA TYR A 41 7.09 -8.61 -2.48
C TYR A 41 6.71 -7.86 -3.76
N ARG A 42 5.98 -6.76 -3.64
CA ARG A 42 5.50 -5.96 -4.78
C ARG A 42 6.61 -5.31 -5.59
N ILE A 43 7.69 -4.89 -4.93
CA ILE A 43 8.83 -4.24 -5.57
C ILE A 43 9.78 -5.26 -6.20
N CYS A 44 10.06 -6.37 -5.52
CA CYS A 44 11.14 -7.29 -5.91
C CYS A 44 10.66 -8.55 -6.63
N PHE A 45 9.53 -9.13 -6.21
CA PHE A 45 9.09 -10.47 -6.65
C PHE A 45 7.82 -10.46 -7.49
N HIS A 46 7.15 -9.32 -7.59
CA HIS A 46 5.95 -9.20 -8.41
C HIS A 46 6.28 -9.44 -9.88
N PRO A 47 5.40 -10.09 -10.68
CA PRO A 47 5.63 -10.26 -12.11
C PRO A 47 5.84 -8.93 -12.86
N LEU A 48 5.26 -7.83 -12.33
CA LEU A 48 5.43 -6.47 -12.87
C LEU A 48 6.64 -5.71 -12.27
N ALA A 49 7.49 -6.36 -11.46
CA ALA A 49 8.66 -5.72 -10.85
C ALA A 49 9.72 -5.27 -11.88
N GLY A 50 9.76 -5.91 -13.05
CA GLY A 50 10.68 -5.55 -14.13
C GLY A 50 10.33 -4.25 -14.85
N TYR A 51 9.13 -3.70 -14.66
CA TYR A 51 8.71 -2.49 -15.34
C TYR A 51 9.10 -1.22 -14.57
N PRO A 52 9.65 -0.20 -15.24
CA PRO A 52 10.08 1.03 -14.58
C PRO A 52 8.88 1.86 -14.13
N GLY A 53 9.06 2.65 -13.07
CA GLY A 53 8.01 3.56 -12.59
C GLY A 53 8.31 4.18 -11.22
N PRO A 54 7.44 5.07 -10.74
CA PRO A 54 7.55 5.63 -9.41
C PRO A 54 7.52 4.52 -8.35
N LYS A 55 8.51 4.47 -7.44
CA LYS A 55 8.55 3.44 -6.37
C LYS A 55 7.29 3.44 -5.51
N LEU A 56 6.69 4.61 -5.29
CA LEU A 56 5.42 4.75 -4.58
C LEU A 56 4.27 4.04 -5.30
N ALA A 57 4.26 4.08 -6.64
CA ALA A 57 3.29 3.38 -7.49
C ALA A 57 3.52 1.86 -7.48
N ALA A 58 4.77 1.41 -7.45
CA ALA A 58 5.09 -0.02 -7.33
C ALA A 58 4.63 -0.61 -5.98
N CYS A 59 4.72 0.16 -4.89
CA CYS A 59 4.31 -0.27 -3.56
C CYS A 59 2.79 -0.19 -3.35
N SER A 60 2.17 0.89 -3.83
CA SER A 60 0.82 1.30 -3.43
C SER A 60 0.12 2.16 -4.49
N GLN A 61 -1.20 2.30 -4.35
CA GLN A 61 -2.04 3.22 -5.13
C GLN A 61 -1.83 4.70 -4.76
N LEU A 62 -0.99 5.01 -3.77
CA LEU A 62 -0.84 6.38 -3.24
C LEU A 62 -0.32 7.37 -4.27
N TRP A 63 0.54 6.93 -5.19
CA TRP A 63 1.03 7.80 -6.26
C TRP A 63 -0.12 8.28 -7.17
N PHE A 64 -0.99 7.35 -7.57
CA PHE A 64 -2.19 7.64 -8.35
C PHE A 64 -3.14 8.57 -7.60
N ILE A 65 -3.45 8.25 -6.34
CA ILE A 65 -4.35 9.07 -5.50
C ILE A 65 -3.83 10.49 -5.35
N ARG A 66 -2.52 10.68 -5.14
CA ARG A 66 -1.91 12.01 -5.05
C ARG A 66 -2.07 12.80 -6.36
N ALA A 67 -1.79 12.17 -7.50
CA ALA A 67 -1.87 12.80 -8.81
C ALA A 67 -3.33 13.17 -9.15
N TRP A 68 -4.29 12.31 -8.80
CA TRP A 68 -5.73 12.55 -8.94
C TRP A 68 -6.25 13.65 -8.03
N ALA A 69 -5.97 13.57 -6.73
CA ALA A 69 -6.43 14.55 -5.75
C ALA A 69 -5.88 15.96 -6.02
N GLY A 70 -4.70 16.06 -6.64
CA GLY A 70 -4.13 17.33 -7.07
C GLY A 70 -4.67 17.87 -8.41
N GLY A 71 -5.54 17.14 -9.11
CA GLY A 71 -6.06 17.52 -10.43
C GLY A 71 -5.01 17.51 -11.55
N ASN A 72 -3.80 17.02 -11.27
CA ASN A 72 -2.66 17.05 -12.19
C ASN A 72 -2.35 15.68 -12.80
N TYR A 73 -3.26 14.72 -12.67
CA TYR A 73 -3.08 13.35 -13.14
C TYR A 73 -2.56 13.24 -14.58
N PRO A 74 -3.12 13.95 -15.59
CA PRO A 74 -2.61 13.86 -16.96
C PRO A 74 -1.16 14.35 -17.09
N PHE A 75 -0.78 15.40 -16.35
CA PHE A 75 0.56 15.96 -16.38
C PHE A 75 1.57 15.08 -15.65
N ASP A 76 1.19 14.52 -14.50
CA ASP A 76 2.02 13.59 -13.75
C ASP A 76 2.22 12.27 -14.52
N MET A 77 1.19 11.79 -15.21
CA MET A 77 1.29 10.63 -16.10
C MET A 77 2.24 10.90 -17.26
N ARG A 78 2.10 12.06 -17.92
CA ARG A 78 3.02 12.50 -18.97
C ARG A 78 4.46 12.56 -18.47
N ARG A 79 4.69 13.17 -17.31
CA ARG A 79 6.02 13.24 -16.67
C ARG A 79 6.56 11.85 -16.32
N ALA A 80 5.69 10.91 -15.94
CA ALA A 80 6.09 9.53 -15.69
C ALA A 80 6.59 8.87 -16.98
N HIS A 81 5.85 8.99 -18.08
CA HIS A 81 6.26 8.46 -19.38
C HIS A 81 7.53 9.14 -19.92
N ASP A 82 7.65 10.47 -19.79
CA ASP A 82 8.85 11.19 -20.19
C ASP A 82 10.11 10.72 -19.41
N LYS A 83 9.94 10.22 -18.18
CA LYS A 83 11.05 9.80 -17.30
C LYS A 83 11.37 8.30 -17.39
N TYR A 84 10.34 7.45 -17.44
CA TYR A 84 10.47 6.00 -17.32
C TYR A 84 10.28 5.27 -18.66
N GLY A 85 9.81 5.96 -19.70
CA GLY A 85 9.62 5.45 -21.05
C GLY A 85 8.16 5.11 -21.38
N ASP A 86 7.98 4.36 -22.45
CA ASP A 86 6.67 4.10 -23.04
C ASP A 86 5.77 3.17 -22.22
N VAL A 87 6.37 2.38 -21.31
CA VAL A 87 5.67 1.46 -20.41
C VAL A 87 6.04 1.80 -18.97
N VAL A 88 5.06 2.22 -18.18
CA VAL A 88 5.29 2.69 -16.81
C VAL A 88 4.37 1.98 -15.83
N ARG A 89 4.94 1.52 -14.72
CA ARG A 89 4.15 0.96 -13.62
C ARG A 89 3.54 2.08 -12.77
N VAL A 90 2.22 2.23 -12.87
CA VAL A 90 1.45 3.32 -12.25
C VAL A 90 0.66 2.88 -11.02
N ALA A 91 0.51 1.57 -10.82
CA ALA A 91 0.05 0.95 -9.59
C ALA A 91 0.70 -0.42 -9.38
N PRO A 92 0.54 -1.09 -8.22
CA PRO A 92 1.16 -2.39 -8.00
C PRO A 92 0.81 -3.44 -9.06
N ASN A 93 -0.42 -3.38 -9.59
CA ASN A 93 -0.96 -4.35 -10.53
C ASN A 93 -1.32 -3.72 -11.88
N GLU A 94 -0.78 -2.53 -12.20
CA GLU A 94 -1.20 -1.75 -13.36
C GLU A 94 0.00 -1.14 -14.09
N LEU A 95 -0.02 -1.26 -15.42
CA LEU A 95 0.91 -0.61 -16.33
C LEU A 95 0.16 0.38 -17.20
N SER A 96 0.79 1.52 -17.44
CA SER A 96 0.36 2.51 -18.43
C SER A 96 1.26 2.38 -19.66
N PHE A 97 0.64 2.46 -20.83
CA PHE A 97 1.29 2.35 -22.13
C PHE A 97 1.04 3.62 -22.94
N ASN A 98 2.07 4.15 -23.58
CA ASN A 98 2.01 5.38 -24.38
C ASN A 98 2.35 5.15 -25.87
N THR A 99 2.17 3.93 -26.38
CA THR A 99 2.45 3.60 -27.79
C THR A 99 1.17 3.35 -28.59
N PRO A 100 1.13 3.75 -29.89
CA PRO A 100 0.02 3.40 -30.77
C PRO A 100 -0.15 1.89 -30.96
N GLN A 101 0.94 1.12 -30.88
CA GLN A 101 0.89 -0.34 -30.99
C GLN A 101 0.14 -0.95 -29.80
N ALA A 102 0.44 -0.52 -28.57
CA ALA A 102 -0.27 -1.01 -27.39
C ALA A 102 -1.78 -0.74 -27.47
N TYR A 103 -2.19 0.39 -28.03
CA TYR A 103 -3.61 0.66 -28.26
C TYR A 103 -4.26 -0.38 -29.18
N LYS A 104 -3.60 -0.75 -30.28
CA LYS A 104 -4.07 -1.82 -31.18
C LYS A 104 -4.03 -3.20 -30.54
N ASP A 105 -2.98 -3.52 -29.78
CA ASP A 105 -2.85 -4.83 -29.14
C ASP A 105 -3.91 -5.03 -28.04
N ILE A 106 -4.27 -3.95 -27.32
CA ILE A 106 -5.24 -3.98 -26.22
C ILE A 106 -6.69 -3.89 -26.73
N TYR A 107 -6.96 -3.09 -27.76
CA TYR A 107 -8.33 -2.78 -28.20
C TYR A 107 -8.65 -3.24 -29.63
N GLY A 108 -7.67 -3.72 -30.39
CA GLY A 108 -7.81 -4.05 -31.81
C GLY A 108 -8.07 -5.53 -32.10
N HIS A 109 -8.56 -6.29 -31.13
CA HIS A 109 -8.93 -7.69 -31.29
C HIS A 109 -10.45 -7.82 -31.59
N ASP A 110 -10.83 -7.65 -32.86
CA ASP A 110 -12.15 -8.01 -33.39
C ASP A 110 -12.04 -9.19 -34.37
#